data_AF-A0A0Q8AW16-F1
#
_entry.id   AF-A0A0Q8AW16-F1
#
_cell.length_a   1.000
_cell.length_b   1.000
_cell.length_c   1.000
_cell.angle_alpha   90.00
_cell.angle_beta   90.00
_cell.angle_gamma   90.00
#
_symmetry.space_group_name_H-M   'P 1'
#
loop_
_entity.id
_entity.type
_entity.pdbx_description
1 polymer ?
#
loop_
_entity_poly.entity_id
_entity_poly.type
_entity_poly.pdbx_seq_one_letter_code
_entity_poly.pdbx_strand_id
1 'polypeptide(L)'
;MDAVAPADPPPASGEPGPETEPARPSRTRAVLAWSVGAAAVVAIGVGAGFVHVSANESYDAAASALRAAAAASAETQELLDRTVLTLESSLTSADQLVTAAADDLVDPATRTALADAAAAASDSVAESSELLEEELDQGSADKPFWTWQLRTQTALLEERTSDAAEQTEQLADSKADLESADELMDETALALFASATPAAAAMEAAHVSARTAAVLDFRDAAAAVAEQDQVDADSAVALSVYATRAASLKESAQAELAEKAGRLYATRLEIEAFARSISGGVLLDFDWAPVVNGMGGSSGIGGLATWNSGRGGFSTITLSDSVAEWWPNADSRALVAHEVGHAISAKCHDKFDWENQAANEEWATAWAISMGHTALGNGVEAYGYPSQAMIDIAATCR
;
A
#
# COMPACT_ATOMS: atom_id res chain seq x y z
N MET A 1 -17.98 -0.39 -99.02
CA MET A 1 -18.06 0.51 -97.85
C MET A 1 -16.65 0.65 -97.28
N ASP A 2 -15.67 1.08 -98.08
CA ASP A 2 -15.46 2.43 -98.67
C ASP A 2 -14.67 3.30 -97.67
N ALA A 3 -13.58 4.00 -98.01
CA ALA A 3 -12.85 4.18 -99.25
C ALA A 3 -11.45 4.73 -98.94
N VAL A 4 -10.54 4.54 -99.90
CA VAL A 4 -9.13 4.96 -99.96
C VAL A 4 -9.00 6.26 -100.77
N ALA A 5 -8.19 7.21 -100.27
CA ALA A 5 -7.45 8.32 -100.91
C ALA A 5 -8.17 9.32 -101.86
N PRO A 6 -7.63 10.56 -102.02
CA PRO A 6 -6.68 10.78 -103.13
C PRO A 6 -5.55 11.78 -102.87
N ALA A 7 -4.61 11.80 -103.82
CA ALA A 7 -3.37 12.59 -103.89
C ALA A 7 -3.47 13.82 -104.83
N ASP A 8 -2.52 14.75 -104.62
CA ASP A 8 -1.84 15.72 -105.53
C ASP A 8 -2.62 16.84 -106.25
N PRO A 9 -2.02 18.07 -106.37
CA PRO A 9 -1.08 18.35 -107.48
C PRO A 9 0.10 19.34 -107.18
N PRO A 10 1.16 19.39 -108.03
CA PRO A 10 2.15 20.48 -108.14
C PRO A 10 1.85 21.37 -109.40
N PRO A 11 2.74 22.30 -109.86
CA PRO A 11 3.56 23.34 -109.22
C PRO A 11 3.22 24.77 -109.76
N ALA A 12 3.84 25.84 -109.22
CA ALA A 12 3.92 27.14 -109.92
C ALA A 12 5.24 27.87 -109.63
N SER A 13 5.96 28.13 -110.72
CA SER A 13 7.23 28.85 -110.83
C SER A 13 7.02 30.37 -110.74
N GLY A 14 7.92 31.08 -110.04
CA GLY A 14 7.93 32.54 -109.99
C GLY A 14 9.29 33.12 -109.58
N GLU A 15 10.01 33.59 -110.60
CA GLU A 15 11.05 34.64 -110.69
C GLU A 15 12.31 34.70 -109.78
N PRO A 16 13.51 34.95 -110.38
CA PRO A 16 14.78 35.14 -109.66
C PRO A 16 15.00 36.60 -109.23
N GLY A 17 15.07 36.84 -107.92
CA GLY A 17 15.55 38.08 -107.30
C GLY A 17 17.02 37.96 -106.86
N PRO A 18 17.72 39.09 -106.62
CA PRO A 18 19.15 39.26 -106.86
C PRO A 18 20.06 38.39 -105.99
N GLU A 19 21.18 37.95 -106.60
CA GLU A 19 22.34 37.35 -105.93
C GLU A 19 22.84 38.26 -104.79
N THR A 20 22.38 37.99 -103.58
CA THR A 20 23.10 38.38 -102.36
C THR A 20 24.25 37.40 -102.14
N GLU A 21 25.48 37.93 -102.20
CA GLU A 21 26.71 37.23 -101.82
C GLU A 21 26.53 36.41 -100.53
N PRO A 22 26.97 35.14 -100.49
CA PRO A 22 26.98 34.37 -99.26
C PRO A 22 28.02 34.96 -98.31
N ALA A 23 27.55 35.76 -97.36
CA ALA A 23 28.36 36.19 -96.23
C ALA A 23 28.93 34.95 -95.53
N ARG A 24 30.25 34.78 -95.59
CA ARG A 24 30.97 33.71 -94.91
C ARG A 24 30.53 33.65 -93.43
N PRO A 25 29.95 32.54 -92.96
CA PRO A 25 29.59 32.42 -91.55
C PRO A 25 30.87 32.47 -90.73
N SER A 26 31.00 33.47 -89.86
CA SER A 26 32.11 33.56 -88.91
C SER A 26 32.03 32.38 -87.94
N ARG A 27 32.80 31.32 -88.21
CA ARG A 27 32.90 30.10 -87.39
C ARG A 27 33.20 30.37 -85.91
N THR A 28 33.72 31.54 -85.56
CA THR A 28 34.04 31.95 -84.18
C THR A 28 32.82 32.26 -83.31
N ARG A 29 31.69 32.71 -83.87
CA ARG A 29 30.47 32.98 -83.07
C ARG A 29 29.65 31.74 -82.74
N ALA A 30 29.67 30.73 -83.63
CA ALA A 30 28.98 29.46 -83.40
C ALA A 30 29.66 28.60 -82.33
N VAL A 31 31.01 28.63 -82.27
CA VAL A 31 31.77 27.93 -81.22
C VAL A 31 31.53 28.57 -79.86
N LEU A 32 31.53 29.92 -79.75
CA LEU A 32 31.28 30.61 -78.49
C LEU A 32 29.86 30.36 -77.94
N ALA A 33 28.85 30.33 -78.82
CA ALA A 33 27.47 30.02 -78.44
C ALA A 33 27.30 28.56 -77.95
N TRP A 34 28.00 27.60 -78.58
CA TRP A 34 28.04 26.21 -78.12
C TRP A 34 28.81 26.05 -76.80
N SER A 35 29.90 26.77 -76.60
CA SER A 35 30.66 26.76 -75.34
C SER A 35 29.86 27.32 -74.17
N VAL A 36 29.14 28.44 -74.39
CA VAL A 36 28.29 29.06 -73.36
C VAL A 36 27.07 28.19 -73.08
N GLY A 37 26.45 27.60 -74.11
CA GLY A 37 25.37 26.64 -73.94
C GLY A 37 25.81 25.39 -73.17
N ALA A 38 26.96 24.81 -73.50
CA ALA A 38 27.52 23.67 -72.79
C ALA A 38 27.89 24.01 -71.33
N ALA A 39 28.50 25.18 -71.08
CA ALA A 39 28.81 25.64 -69.74
C ALA A 39 27.54 25.91 -68.90
N ALA A 40 26.48 26.46 -69.51
CA ALA A 40 25.19 26.65 -68.85
C ALA A 40 24.51 25.31 -68.49
N VAL A 41 24.54 24.33 -69.39
CA VAL A 41 24.02 22.98 -69.13
C VAL A 41 24.80 22.29 -68.01
N VAL A 42 26.14 22.41 -68.00
CA VAL A 42 26.98 21.88 -66.91
C VAL A 42 26.68 22.58 -65.59
N ALA A 43 26.54 23.91 -65.58
CA ALA A 43 26.21 24.66 -64.37
C ALA A 43 24.82 24.28 -63.81
N ILE A 44 23.82 24.10 -64.69
CA ILE A 44 22.49 23.61 -64.31
C ILE A 44 22.58 22.17 -63.78
N GLY A 45 23.37 21.30 -64.42
CA GLY A 45 23.57 19.92 -63.97
C GLY A 45 24.24 19.84 -62.59
N VAL A 46 25.29 20.65 -62.36
CA VAL A 46 25.97 20.75 -61.05
C VAL A 46 25.02 21.31 -59.99
N GLY A 47 24.25 22.36 -60.30
CA GLY A 47 23.27 22.93 -59.39
C GLY A 47 22.13 21.95 -59.03
N ALA A 48 21.58 21.25 -60.03
CA ALA A 48 20.56 20.23 -59.81
C ALA A 48 21.10 19.04 -59.02
N GLY A 49 22.35 18.62 -59.28
CA GLY A 49 23.03 17.58 -58.51
C GLY A 49 23.23 17.97 -57.05
N PHE A 50 23.72 19.19 -56.79
CA PHE A 50 23.87 19.72 -55.43
C PHE A 50 22.53 19.77 -54.67
N VAL A 51 21.48 20.28 -55.32
CA VAL A 51 20.12 20.34 -54.74
C VAL A 51 19.56 18.95 -54.45
N HIS A 52 19.82 17.97 -55.32
CA HIS A 52 19.38 16.59 -55.11
C HIS A 52 20.12 15.91 -53.96
N VAL A 53 21.45 16.09 -53.87
CA VAL A 53 22.27 15.56 -52.76
C VAL A 53 21.82 16.16 -51.42
N SER A 54 21.66 17.48 -51.36
CA SER A 54 21.17 18.16 -50.15
C SER A 54 19.78 17.67 -49.74
N ALA A 55 18.86 17.44 -50.69
CA ALA A 55 17.54 16.88 -50.38
C ALA A 55 17.62 15.42 -49.88
N ASN A 56 18.59 14.64 -50.37
CA ASN A 56 18.86 13.27 -49.91
C ASN A 56 19.37 13.26 -48.47
N GLU A 57 20.32 14.14 -48.15
CA GLU A 57 20.92 14.30 -46.81
C GLU A 57 19.89 14.81 -45.80
N SER A 58 19.08 15.82 -46.15
CA SER A 58 17.99 16.30 -45.29
C SER A 58 16.97 15.22 -45.00
N TYR A 59 16.59 14.42 -46.00
CA TYR A 59 15.71 13.27 -45.79
C TYR A 59 16.31 12.24 -44.83
N ASP A 60 17.59 11.88 -45.01
CA ASP A 60 18.23 10.88 -44.14
C ASP A 60 18.37 11.38 -42.70
N ALA A 61 18.64 12.67 -42.52
CA ALA A 61 18.67 13.32 -41.21
C ALA A 61 17.29 13.29 -40.55
N ALA A 62 16.22 13.70 -41.24
CA ALA A 62 14.86 13.66 -40.73
C ALA A 62 14.39 12.23 -40.42
N ALA A 63 14.71 11.26 -41.29
CA ALA A 63 14.40 9.86 -41.04
C ALA A 63 15.17 9.29 -39.83
N SER A 64 16.42 9.72 -39.63
CA SER A 64 17.19 9.35 -38.44
C SER A 64 16.65 9.99 -37.16
N ALA A 65 16.19 11.23 -37.24
CA ALA A 65 15.56 11.94 -36.13
C ALA A 65 14.25 11.26 -35.70
N LEU A 66 13.38 10.93 -36.67
CA LEU A 66 12.14 10.20 -36.38
C LEU A 66 12.41 8.84 -35.71
N ARG A 67 13.39 8.06 -36.19
CA ARG A 67 13.75 6.78 -35.55
C ARG A 67 14.23 6.96 -34.11
N ALA A 68 14.99 8.03 -33.84
CA ALA A 68 15.44 8.32 -32.49
C ALA A 68 14.28 8.74 -31.58
N ALA A 69 13.37 9.60 -32.07
CA ALA A 69 12.17 10.01 -31.34
C ALA A 69 11.24 8.82 -31.06
N ALA A 70 11.00 7.96 -32.06
CA ALA A 70 10.19 6.74 -31.89
C ALA A 70 10.81 5.76 -30.89
N ALA A 71 12.14 5.62 -30.87
CA ALA A 71 12.83 4.79 -29.89
C ALA A 71 12.70 5.35 -28.46
N ALA A 72 12.82 6.67 -28.29
CA ALA A 72 12.62 7.33 -27.00
C ALA A 72 11.17 7.17 -26.50
N SER A 73 10.18 7.39 -27.38
CA SER A 73 8.77 7.20 -27.04
C SER A 73 8.46 5.76 -26.62
N ALA A 74 9.03 4.76 -27.30
CA ALA A 74 8.84 3.35 -26.94
C ALA A 74 9.45 3.00 -25.56
N GLU A 75 10.60 3.59 -25.21
CA GLU A 75 11.20 3.44 -23.88
C GLU A 75 10.31 4.06 -22.79
N THR A 76 9.77 5.26 -23.02
CA THR A 76 8.84 5.91 -22.09
C THR A 76 7.50 5.15 -21.98
N GLN A 77 7.01 4.57 -23.08
CA GLN A 77 5.83 3.70 -23.08
C GLN A 77 6.03 2.45 -22.21
N GLU A 78 7.19 1.79 -22.31
CA GLU A 78 7.53 0.64 -21.45
C GLU A 78 7.68 1.03 -19.96
N LEU A 79 8.15 2.24 -19.68
CA LEU A 79 8.20 2.77 -18.32
C LEU A 79 6.79 3.03 -17.77
N LEU A 80 5.92 3.66 -18.56
CA LEU A 80 4.53 3.93 -18.18
C LEU A 80 3.74 2.63 -17.97
N ASP A 81 3.86 1.65 -18.88
CA ASP A 81 3.20 0.33 -18.77
C ASP A 81 3.58 -0.38 -17.46
N ARG A 82 4.86 -0.35 -17.08
CA ARG A 82 5.30 -0.90 -15.78
C ARG A 82 4.71 -0.15 -14.59
N THR A 83 4.64 1.17 -14.65
CA THR A 83 4.03 1.98 -13.58
C THR A 83 2.53 1.70 -13.46
N VAL A 84 1.81 1.54 -14.58
CA VAL A 84 0.40 1.12 -14.60
C VAL A 84 0.23 -0.23 -13.89
N LEU A 85 1.01 -1.25 -14.26
CA LEU A 85 0.91 -2.59 -13.66
C LEU A 85 1.23 -2.59 -12.16
N THR A 86 2.19 -1.77 -11.72
CA THR A 86 2.50 -1.60 -10.29
C THR A 86 1.31 -0.99 -9.55
N LEU A 87 0.76 0.12 -10.06
CA LEU A 87 -0.36 0.82 -9.41
C LEU A 87 -1.64 -0.02 -9.40
N GLU A 88 -1.92 -0.82 -10.44
CA GLU A 88 -3.03 -1.78 -10.44
C GLU A 88 -2.92 -2.82 -9.31
N SER A 89 -1.70 -3.28 -9.02
CA SER A 89 -1.45 -4.18 -7.89
C SER A 89 -1.73 -3.47 -6.56
N SER A 90 -1.23 -2.25 -6.40
CA SER A 90 -1.48 -1.44 -5.19
C SER A 90 -2.97 -1.12 -5.02
N LEU A 91 -3.71 -0.85 -6.10
CA LEU A 91 -5.17 -0.64 -6.09
C LEU A 91 -5.93 -1.87 -5.57
N THR A 92 -5.49 -3.07 -5.94
CA THR A 92 -6.06 -4.32 -5.43
C THR A 92 -5.87 -4.43 -3.90
N SER A 93 -4.69 -4.05 -3.41
CA SER A 93 -4.42 -3.99 -1.98
C SER A 93 -5.21 -2.89 -1.26
N ALA A 94 -5.35 -1.72 -1.87
CA ALA A 94 -6.14 -0.62 -1.33
C ALA A 94 -7.62 -1.02 -1.14
N ASP A 95 -8.22 -1.71 -2.12
CA ASP A 95 -9.59 -2.21 -2.01
C ASP A 95 -9.75 -3.21 -0.84
N GLN A 96 -8.77 -4.11 -0.68
CA GLN A 96 -8.74 -5.06 0.44
C GLN A 96 -8.61 -4.35 1.78
N LEU A 97 -7.74 -3.32 1.86
CA LEU A 97 -7.57 -2.48 3.04
C LEU A 97 -8.87 -1.78 3.41
N VAL A 98 -9.51 -1.09 2.45
CA VAL A 98 -10.79 -0.39 2.66
C VAL A 98 -11.88 -1.35 3.11
N THR A 99 -11.93 -2.56 2.53
CA THR A 99 -12.91 -3.59 2.91
C THR A 99 -12.69 -4.14 4.32
N ALA A 100 -11.43 -4.38 4.73
CA ALA A 100 -11.09 -4.90 6.05
C ALA A 100 -11.14 -3.84 7.16
N ALA A 101 -11.00 -2.56 6.81
CA ALA A 101 -11.06 -1.38 7.68
C ALA A 101 -12.47 -1.12 8.24
N ALA A 102 -12.97 -1.93 9.16
CA ALA A 102 -14.24 -1.64 9.83
C ALA A 102 -14.17 -0.33 10.67
N ASP A 103 -15.31 0.38 10.79
CA ASP A 103 -15.39 1.71 11.45
C ASP A 103 -14.94 1.72 12.92
N ASP A 104 -14.95 0.56 13.57
CA ASP A 104 -14.54 0.40 14.97
C ASP A 104 -13.09 -0.11 15.12
N LEU A 105 -12.39 -0.34 14.00
CA LEU A 105 -11.01 -0.82 13.96
C LEU A 105 -10.01 0.25 13.54
N VAL A 106 -10.46 1.25 12.79
CA VAL A 106 -9.68 2.39 12.29
C VAL A 106 -10.53 3.66 12.34
N ASP A 107 -9.94 4.83 12.11
CA ASP A 107 -10.71 6.06 11.92
C ASP A 107 -11.51 6.01 10.60
N PRO A 108 -12.85 6.16 10.62
CA PRO A 108 -13.65 6.18 9.39
C PRO A 108 -13.21 7.25 8.40
N ALA A 109 -12.69 8.40 8.86
CA ALA A 109 -12.22 9.47 7.99
C ALA A 109 -10.97 9.07 7.20
N THR A 110 -10.03 8.36 7.82
CA THR A 110 -8.82 7.88 7.13
C THR A 110 -9.16 6.76 6.14
N ARG A 111 -10.16 5.92 6.45
CA ARG A 111 -10.66 4.92 5.48
C ARG A 111 -11.29 5.57 4.26
N THR A 112 -12.14 6.58 4.45
CA THR A 112 -12.72 7.33 3.33
C THR A 112 -11.64 8.02 2.50
N ALA A 113 -10.64 8.62 3.13
CA ALA A 113 -9.52 9.25 2.41
C ALA A 113 -8.74 8.24 1.53
N LEU A 114 -8.44 7.04 2.04
CA LEU A 114 -7.80 5.98 1.24
C LEU A 114 -8.69 5.52 0.08
N ALA A 115 -10.00 5.36 0.31
CA ALA A 115 -10.94 4.97 -0.74
C ALA A 115 -11.03 6.02 -1.85
N ASP A 116 -11.04 7.31 -1.49
CA ASP A 116 -11.06 8.42 -2.44
C ASP A 116 -9.74 8.50 -3.23
N ALA A 117 -8.59 8.29 -2.57
CA ALA A 117 -7.29 8.24 -3.23
C ALA A 117 -7.18 7.06 -4.21
N ALA A 118 -7.64 5.87 -3.82
CA ALA A 118 -7.67 4.69 -4.69
C ALA A 118 -8.59 4.89 -5.91
N ALA A 119 -9.74 5.56 -5.74
CA ALA A 119 -10.63 5.89 -6.85
C ALA A 119 -9.95 6.85 -7.84
N ALA A 120 -9.28 7.90 -7.35
CA ALA A 120 -8.54 8.83 -8.20
C ALA A 120 -7.37 8.15 -8.94
N ALA A 121 -6.61 7.30 -8.25
CA ALA A 121 -5.55 6.51 -8.86
C ALA A 121 -6.08 5.54 -9.94
N SER A 122 -7.24 4.93 -9.70
CA SER A 122 -7.91 4.08 -10.71
C SER A 122 -8.33 4.87 -11.95
N ASP A 123 -8.80 6.11 -11.80
CA ASP A 123 -9.14 6.97 -12.93
C ASP A 123 -7.86 7.32 -13.73
N SER A 124 -6.76 7.66 -13.05
CA SER A 124 -5.46 7.91 -13.71
C SER A 124 -4.93 6.69 -14.45
N VAL A 125 -5.04 5.49 -13.88
CA VAL A 125 -4.67 4.23 -14.56
C VAL A 125 -5.47 4.04 -15.86
N ALA A 126 -6.76 4.34 -15.86
CA ALA A 126 -7.60 4.22 -17.04
C ALA A 126 -7.17 5.22 -18.13
N GLU A 127 -6.92 6.48 -17.77
CA GLU A 127 -6.42 7.51 -18.69
C GLU A 127 -5.05 7.14 -19.28
N SER A 128 -4.11 6.66 -18.46
CA SER A 128 -2.81 6.20 -18.93
C SER A 128 -2.91 4.99 -19.85
N SER A 129 -3.85 4.08 -19.59
CA SER A 129 -4.08 2.90 -20.43
C SER A 129 -4.60 3.29 -21.82
N GLU A 130 -5.49 4.28 -21.92
CA GLU A 130 -5.93 4.84 -23.21
C GLU A 130 -4.76 5.46 -23.99
N LEU A 131 -3.85 6.16 -23.29
CA LEU A 131 -2.65 6.74 -23.91
C LEU A 131 -1.66 5.66 -24.40
N LEU A 132 -1.53 4.54 -23.70
CA LEU A 132 -0.69 3.41 -24.10
C LEU A 132 -1.19 2.70 -25.38
N GLU A 133 -2.47 2.83 -25.71
CA GLU A 133 -3.06 2.28 -26.94
C GLU A 133 -2.78 3.13 -28.19
N GLU A 134 -2.25 4.35 -28.04
CA GLU A 134 -1.97 5.25 -29.16
C GLU A 134 -0.70 4.85 -29.93
N GLU A 135 -0.86 4.44 -31.19
CA GLU A 135 0.26 4.06 -32.06
C GLU A 135 0.92 5.26 -32.75
N LEU A 136 2.27 5.31 -32.70
CA LEU A 136 3.06 6.26 -33.48
C LEU A 136 3.02 5.98 -34.99
N ASP A 137 2.69 7.00 -35.80
CA ASP A 137 2.91 6.94 -37.26
C ASP A 137 4.39 7.10 -37.61
N GLN A 138 5.06 5.97 -37.84
CA GLN A 138 6.47 5.95 -38.26
C GLN A 138 6.67 6.25 -39.75
N GLY A 139 5.60 6.39 -40.52
CA GLY A 139 5.64 6.63 -41.96
C GLY A 139 6.08 5.43 -42.82
N SER A 140 6.34 5.70 -44.10
CA SER A 140 6.77 4.68 -45.06
C SER A 140 8.28 4.46 -45.00
N ALA A 141 8.71 3.20 -45.11
CA ALA A 141 10.12 2.81 -45.22
C ALA A 141 10.76 3.19 -46.57
N ASP A 142 9.96 3.51 -47.59
CA ASP A 142 10.44 3.71 -48.96
C ASP A 142 10.92 5.14 -49.21
N LYS A 143 12.25 5.31 -49.39
CA LYS A 143 12.85 6.59 -49.74
C LYS A 143 12.48 7.01 -51.18
N PRO A 144 11.85 8.18 -51.38
CA PRO A 144 11.54 8.66 -52.72
C PRO A 144 12.80 8.98 -53.53
N PHE A 145 12.71 8.78 -54.85
CA PHE A 145 13.83 9.09 -55.75
C PHE A 145 13.85 10.57 -56.17
N TRP A 146 12.68 11.18 -56.41
CA TRP A 146 12.65 12.52 -57.00
C TRP A 146 12.82 13.63 -55.96
N THR A 147 13.62 14.65 -56.28
CA THR A 147 13.96 15.75 -55.35
C THR A 147 12.73 16.42 -54.69
N TRP A 148 11.65 16.66 -55.43
CA TRP A 148 10.44 17.27 -54.86
C TRP A 148 9.71 16.33 -53.90
N GLN A 149 9.75 15.02 -54.15
CA GLN A 149 9.19 14.02 -53.23
C GLN A 149 10.05 13.92 -51.98
N LEU A 150 11.38 13.93 -52.11
CA LEU A 150 12.31 13.95 -50.96
C LEU A 150 12.01 15.13 -50.03
N ARG A 151 11.85 16.34 -50.56
CA ARG A 151 11.51 17.52 -49.76
C ARG A 151 10.14 17.41 -49.09
N THR A 152 9.13 16.91 -49.82
CA THR A 152 7.78 16.72 -49.27
C THR A 152 7.79 15.69 -48.13
N GLN A 153 8.48 14.57 -48.32
CA GLN A 153 8.61 13.55 -47.27
C GLN A 153 9.49 14.00 -46.11
N THR A 154 10.51 14.83 -46.36
CA THR A 154 11.33 15.43 -45.28
C THR A 154 10.43 16.23 -44.34
N ALA A 155 9.57 17.10 -44.87
CA ALA A 155 8.63 17.87 -44.05
C ALA A 155 7.66 17.00 -43.24
N LEU A 156 7.15 15.91 -43.84
CA LEU A 156 6.29 14.95 -43.14
C LEU A 156 7.04 14.17 -42.04
N LEU A 157 8.32 13.83 -42.27
CA LEU A 157 9.16 13.19 -41.26
C LEU A 157 9.48 14.14 -40.10
N GLU A 158 9.69 15.43 -40.39
CA GLU A 158 9.87 16.47 -39.37
C GLU A 158 8.61 16.68 -38.53
N GLU A 159 7.42 16.71 -39.15
CA GLU A 159 6.12 16.76 -38.48
C GLU A 159 5.93 15.55 -37.54
N ARG A 160 6.10 14.33 -38.05
CA ARG A 160 6.04 13.11 -37.23
C ARG A 160 7.07 13.06 -36.11
N THR A 161 8.25 13.65 -36.31
CA THR A 161 9.27 13.75 -35.25
C THR A 161 8.78 14.66 -34.14
N SER A 162 8.06 15.74 -34.47
CA SER A 162 7.42 16.62 -33.50
C SER A 162 6.30 15.89 -32.76
N ASP A 163 5.43 15.16 -33.48
CA ASP A 163 4.33 14.40 -32.89
C ASP A 163 4.87 13.32 -31.92
N ALA A 164 5.94 12.61 -32.31
CA ALA A 164 6.58 11.62 -31.45
C ALA A 164 7.22 12.23 -30.19
N ALA A 165 7.76 13.45 -30.29
CA ALA A 165 8.29 14.17 -29.14
C ALA A 165 7.16 14.60 -28.19
N GLU A 166 6.04 15.10 -28.74
CA GLU A 166 4.85 15.47 -27.97
C GLU A 166 4.25 14.25 -27.24
N GLN A 167 4.12 13.10 -27.91
CA GLN A 167 3.66 11.88 -27.27
C GLN A 167 4.62 11.40 -26.17
N THR A 168 5.94 11.53 -26.38
CA THR A 168 6.93 11.19 -25.34
C THR A 168 6.75 12.07 -24.10
N GLU A 169 6.48 13.36 -24.27
CA GLU A 169 6.18 14.29 -23.16
C GLU A 169 4.87 13.90 -22.46
N GLN A 170 3.80 13.60 -23.20
CA GLN A 170 2.53 13.15 -22.62
C GLN A 170 2.66 11.85 -21.82
N LEU A 171 3.41 10.86 -22.33
CA LEU A 171 3.67 9.60 -21.63
C LEU A 171 4.47 9.84 -20.33
N ALA A 172 5.43 10.78 -20.36
CA ALA A 172 6.24 11.12 -19.20
C ALA A 172 5.44 11.87 -18.13
N ASP A 173 4.58 12.80 -18.53
CA ASP A 173 3.67 13.52 -17.64
C ASP A 173 2.67 12.54 -17.00
N SER A 174 2.05 11.67 -17.81
CA SER A 174 1.12 10.64 -17.32
C SER A 174 1.80 9.70 -16.31
N LYS A 175 3.06 9.30 -16.55
CA LYS A 175 3.82 8.51 -15.58
C LYS A 175 4.01 9.27 -14.26
N ALA A 176 4.33 10.56 -14.31
CA ALA A 176 4.52 11.38 -13.11
C ALA A 176 3.20 11.56 -12.33
N ASP A 177 2.07 11.63 -13.03
CA ASP A 177 0.75 11.66 -12.41
C ASP A 177 0.42 10.34 -11.69
N LEU A 178 0.73 9.18 -12.29
CA LEU A 178 0.57 7.88 -11.63
C LEU A 178 1.47 7.74 -10.39
N GLU A 179 2.73 8.17 -10.48
CA GLU A 179 3.64 8.16 -9.31
C GLU A 179 3.11 9.06 -8.19
N SER A 180 2.56 10.23 -8.53
CA SER A 180 1.93 11.12 -7.55
C SER A 180 0.67 10.52 -6.92
N ALA A 181 -0.11 9.76 -7.71
CA ALA A 181 -1.30 9.06 -7.22
C ALA A 181 -0.95 7.91 -6.27
N ASP A 182 0.11 7.16 -6.57
CA ASP A 182 0.67 6.10 -5.70
C ASP A 182 1.17 6.68 -4.37
N GLU A 183 1.95 7.77 -4.42
CA GLU A 183 2.43 8.48 -3.22
C GLU A 183 1.29 8.97 -2.32
N LEU A 184 0.21 9.51 -2.91
CA LEU A 184 -0.97 9.95 -2.16
C LEU A 184 -1.71 8.77 -1.52
N MET A 185 -1.77 7.64 -2.22
CA MET A 185 -2.38 6.41 -1.69
C MET A 185 -1.59 5.88 -0.48
N ASP A 186 -0.27 5.88 -0.55
CA ASP A 186 0.59 5.53 0.59
C ASP A 186 0.45 6.51 1.77
N GLU A 187 0.39 7.83 1.50
CA GLU A 187 0.17 8.83 2.56
C GLU A 187 -1.16 8.61 3.29
N THR A 188 -2.23 8.36 2.54
CA THR A 188 -3.56 8.10 3.14
C THR A 188 -3.64 6.76 3.86
N ALA A 189 -2.94 5.73 3.36
CA ALA A 189 -2.81 4.45 4.04
C ALA A 189 -2.00 4.55 5.34
N LEU A 190 -0.92 5.32 5.37
CA LEU A 190 -0.15 5.61 6.60
C LEU A 190 -1.03 6.23 7.68
N ALA A 191 -1.91 7.18 7.31
CA ALA A 191 -2.87 7.75 8.25
C ALA A 191 -3.87 6.71 8.78
N LEU A 192 -4.34 5.80 7.91
CA LEU A 192 -5.20 4.67 8.28
C LEU A 192 -4.48 3.74 9.27
N PHE A 193 -3.26 3.31 8.99
CA PHE A 193 -2.47 2.44 9.84
C PHE A 193 -2.20 3.06 11.22
N ALA A 194 -1.83 4.34 11.26
CA ALA A 194 -1.63 5.08 12.51
C ALA A 194 -2.91 5.15 13.37
N SER A 195 -4.09 5.17 12.75
CA SER A 195 -5.37 5.19 13.45
C SER A 195 -5.72 3.87 14.14
N ALA A 196 -5.11 2.74 13.75
CA ALA A 196 -5.39 1.43 14.31
C ALA A 196 -5.03 1.34 15.80
N THR A 197 -3.94 1.98 16.24
CA THR A 197 -3.49 1.94 17.65
C THR A 197 -4.52 2.52 18.63
N PRO A 198 -5.00 3.77 18.48
CA PRO A 198 -6.03 4.30 19.37
C PRO A 198 -7.37 3.56 19.26
N ALA A 199 -7.75 3.09 18.07
CA ALA A 199 -8.95 2.29 17.89
C ALA A 199 -8.86 0.93 18.62
N ALA A 200 -7.71 0.26 18.54
CA ALA A 200 -7.46 -0.98 19.26
C ALA A 200 -7.56 -0.79 20.78
N ALA A 201 -7.00 0.29 21.32
CA ALA A 201 -7.10 0.61 22.74
C ALA A 201 -8.57 0.81 23.18
N ALA A 202 -9.39 1.50 22.36
CA ALA A 202 -10.81 1.68 22.62
C ALA A 202 -11.59 0.35 22.53
N MET A 203 -11.26 -0.49 21.54
CA MET A 203 -11.86 -1.80 21.34
C MET A 203 -11.58 -2.73 22.54
N GLU A 204 -10.33 -2.79 23.00
CA GLU A 204 -9.97 -3.58 24.18
C GLU A 204 -10.69 -3.09 25.44
N ALA A 205 -10.74 -1.76 25.66
CA ALA A 205 -11.43 -1.16 26.79
C ALA A 205 -12.95 -1.44 26.79
N ALA A 206 -13.55 -1.65 25.62
CA ALA A 206 -14.97 -2.04 25.50
C ALA A 206 -15.20 -3.54 25.78
N HIS A 207 -14.16 -4.37 25.76
CA HIS A 207 -14.23 -5.84 25.85
C HIS A 207 -13.39 -6.39 27.01
N VAL A 208 -13.45 -5.74 28.18
CA VAL A 208 -12.64 -6.06 29.39
C VAL A 208 -12.76 -7.51 29.89
N SER A 209 -13.81 -8.22 29.51
CA SER A 209 -14.04 -9.62 29.88
C SER A 209 -13.46 -10.62 28.87
N ALA A 210 -12.86 -10.18 27.76
CA ALA A 210 -12.20 -11.10 26.83
C ALA A 210 -11.07 -11.88 27.51
N ARG A 211 -10.85 -13.12 27.06
CA ARG A 211 -9.72 -13.92 27.52
C ARG A 211 -8.40 -13.31 27.07
N THR A 212 -7.38 -13.49 27.89
CA THR A 212 -6.06 -12.91 27.73
C THR A 212 -5.43 -13.30 26.40
N ALA A 213 -5.56 -14.56 25.97
CA ALA A 213 -5.04 -15.00 24.66
C ALA A 213 -5.63 -14.18 23.50
N ALA A 214 -6.95 -13.90 23.53
CA ALA A 214 -7.61 -13.10 22.50
C ALA A 214 -7.18 -11.63 22.57
N VAL A 215 -7.02 -11.06 23.78
CA VAL A 215 -6.49 -9.71 23.99
C VAL A 215 -5.09 -9.57 23.40
N LEU A 216 -4.19 -10.49 23.72
CA LEU A 216 -2.82 -10.44 23.26
C LEU A 216 -2.72 -10.64 21.74
N ASP A 217 -3.44 -11.62 21.19
CA ASP A 217 -3.45 -11.83 19.73
C ASP A 217 -4.02 -10.62 18.97
N PHE A 218 -4.99 -9.92 19.57
CA PHE A 218 -5.52 -8.66 19.04
C PHE A 218 -4.49 -7.52 19.10
N ARG A 219 -3.78 -7.36 20.23
CA ARG A 219 -2.70 -6.37 20.37
C ARG A 219 -1.57 -6.58 19.36
N ASP A 220 -1.13 -7.83 19.18
CA ASP A 220 -0.07 -8.15 18.21
C ASP A 220 -0.53 -7.84 16.78
N ALA A 221 -1.77 -8.15 16.43
CA ALA A 221 -2.31 -7.82 15.12
C ALA A 221 -2.47 -6.30 14.91
N ALA A 222 -2.88 -5.56 15.93
CA ALA A 222 -2.93 -4.10 15.88
C ALA A 222 -1.55 -3.47 15.70
N ALA A 223 -0.53 -3.99 16.40
CA ALA A 223 0.86 -3.56 16.26
C ALA A 223 1.39 -3.85 14.85
N ALA A 224 1.09 -5.03 14.29
CA ALA A 224 1.49 -5.38 12.92
C ALA A 224 0.90 -4.42 11.87
N VAL A 225 -0.35 -3.96 12.06
CA VAL A 225 -0.95 -2.92 11.21
C VAL A 225 -0.23 -1.58 11.36
N ALA A 226 0.08 -1.17 12.59
CA ALA A 226 0.77 0.09 12.87
C ALA A 226 2.23 0.14 12.38
N GLU A 227 2.83 -1.02 12.09
CA GLU A 227 4.16 -1.16 11.51
C GLU A 227 4.19 -1.06 9.98
N GLN A 228 3.03 -1.06 9.31
CA GLN A 228 2.94 -0.94 7.85
C GLN A 228 3.25 0.49 7.39
N ASP A 229 3.90 0.63 6.24
CA ASP A 229 4.33 1.93 5.69
C ASP A 229 3.93 2.21 4.24
N GLN A 230 3.33 1.24 3.55
CA GLN A 230 2.94 1.33 2.15
C GLN A 230 1.69 0.47 1.84
N VAL A 231 1.07 0.68 0.68
CA VAL A 231 -0.06 -0.12 0.19
C VAL A 231 0.44 -1.30 -0.63
N ASP A 232 0.33 -2.50 -0.06
CA ASP A 232 0.80 -3.74 -0.67
C ASP A 232 0.03 -4.97 -0.16
N ALA A 233 0.45 -6.17 -0.56
CA ALA A 233 -0.21 -7.39 -0.15
C ALA A 233 -0.05 -7.68 1.35
N ASP A 234 1.07 -7.29 1.96
CA ASP A 234 1.38 -7.58 3.36
C ASP A 234 0.55 -6.71 4.29
N SER A 235 0.39 -5.41 3.97
CA SER A 235 -0.50 -4.49 4.69
C SER A 235 -1.96 -4.92 4.61
N ALA A 236 -2.44 -5.38 3.44
CA ALA A 236 -3.78 -5.93 3.28
C ALA A 236 -4.00 -7.18 4.14
N VAL A 237 -3.02 -8.09 4.20
CA VAL A 237 -3.04 -9.26 5.08
C VAL A 237 -3.03 -8.85 6.56
N ALA A 238 -2.18 -7.90 6.96
CA ALA A 238 -2.09 -7.43 8.34
C ALA A 238 -3.44 -6.88 8.83
N LEU A 239 -4.10 -6.04 8.03
CA LEU A 239 -5.38 -5.46 8.41
C LEU A 239 -6.51 -6.51 8.45
N SER A 240 -6.51 -7.48 7.53
CA SER A 240 -7.44 -8.61 7.54
C SER A 240 -7.28 -9.50 8.79
N VAL A 241 -6.03 -9.78 9.18
CA VAL A 241 -5.73 -10.50 10.43
C VAL A 241 -6.21 -9.69 11.63
N TYR A 242 -5.94 -8.38 11.67
CA TYR A 242 -6.43 -7.51 12.73
C TYR A 242 -7.96 -7.52 12.86
N ALA A 243 -8.69 -7.42 11.75
CA ALA A 243 -10.15 -7.54 11.74
C ALA A 243 -10.64 -8.90 12.28
N THR A 244 -9.97 -9.99 11.88
CA THR A 244 -10.27 -11.34 12.38
C THR A 244 -10.03 -11.44 13.89
N ARG A 245 -8.91 -10.90 14.40
CA ARG A 245 -8.60 -10.91 15.83
C ARG A 245 -9.56 -10.03 16.63
N ALA A 246 -10.03 -8.92 16.07
CA ALA A 246 -11.07 -8.11 16.69
C ALA A 246 -12.38 -8.89 16.85
N ALA A 247 -12.77 -9.68 15.84
CA ALA A 247 -13.93 -10.56 15.94
C ALA A 247 -13.73 -11.63 17.03
N SER A 248 -12.55 -12.25 17.10
CA SER A 248 -12.22 -13.22 18.17
C SER A 248 -12.22 -12.59 19.56
N LEU A 249 -11.76 -11.35 19.70
CA LEU A 249 -11.82 -10.59 20.97
C LEU A 249 -13.27 -10.39 21.42
N LYS A 250 -14.13 -9.91 20.51
CA LYS A 250 -15.56 -9.69 20.76
C LYS A 250 -16.27 -10.99 21.15
N GLU A 251 -16.03 -12.05 20.39
CA GLU A 251 -16.60 -13.39 20.66
C GLU A 251 -16.14 -13.92 22.01
N SER A 252 -14.85 -13.81 22.32
CA SER A 252 -14.30 -14.23 23.61
C SER A 252 -14.93 -13.45 24.77
N ALA A 253 -15.05 -12.13 24.67
CA ALA A 253 -15.71 -11.33 25.70
C ALA A 253 -17.18 -11.73 25.90
N GLN A 254 -17.91 -11.97 24.81
CA GLN A 254 -19.31 -12.40 24.88
C GLN A 254 -19.46 -13.78 25.52
N ALA A 255 -18.59 -14.74 25.16
CA ALA A 255 -18.58 -16.07 25.76
C ALA A 255 -18.30 -16.00 27.28
N GLU A 256 -17.34 -15.17 27.68
CA GLU A 256 -16.97 -14.96 29.08
C GLU A 256 -18.10 -14.31 29.88
N LEU A 257 -18.83 -13.34 29.31
CA LEU A 257 -20.00 -12.75 29.94
C LEU A 257 -21.17 -13.75 30.04
N ALA A 258 -21.34 -14.61 29.04
CA ALA A 258 -22.36 -15.65 29.04
C ALA A 258 -22.10 -16.73 30.11
N GLU A 259 -20.84 -17.13 30.30
CA GLU A 259 -20.46 -18.07 31.36
C GLU A 259 -20.75 -17.50 32.77
N LYS A 260 -20.56 -16.19 32.94
CA LYS A 260 -20.80 -15.51 34.22
C LYS A 260 -22.28 -15.30 34.54
N ALA A 261 -23.18 -15.57 33.58
CA ALA A 261 -24.60 -15.30 33.71
C ALA A 261 -25.25 -15.99 34.92
N GLY A 262 -26.32 -15.40 35.42
CA GLY A 262 -27.09 -15.91 36.56
C GLY A 262 -27.15 -14.91 37.72
N ARG A 263 -27.56 -15.40 38.89
CA ARG A 263 -27.85 -14.54 40.06
C ARG A 263 -26.64 -13.77 40.57
N LEU A 264 -25.43 -14.32 40.41
CA LEU A 264 -24.18 -13.73 40.91
C LEU A 264 -23.47 -12.84 39.87
N TYR A 265 -24.04 -12.68 38.66
CA TYR A 265 -23.39 -12.00 37.53
C TYR A 265 -22.83 -10.61 37.89
N ALA A 266 -23.66 -9.72 38.45
CA ALA A 266 -23.24 -8.37 38.78
C ALA A 266 -22.09 -8.35 39.81
N THR A 267 -22.15 -9.24 40.80
CA THR A 267 -21.13 -9.34 41.84
C THR A 267 -19.82 -9.90 41.30
N ARG A 268 -19.87 -10.90 40.41
CA ARG A 268 -18.68 -11.43 39.73
C ARG A 268 -17.96 -10.32 38.96
N LEU A 269 -18.70 -9.50 38.20
CA LEU A 269 -18.11 -8.36 37.49
C LEU A 269 -17.47 -7.32 38.43
N GLU A 270 -18.09 -7.05 39.58
CA GLU A 270 -17.51 -6.15 40.59
C GLU A 270 -16.19 -6.70 41.16
N ILE A 271 -16.15 -8.01 41.44
CA ILE A 271 -14.95 -8.70 41.94
C ILE A 271 -13.82 -8.65 40.92
N GLU A 272 -14.11 -8.95 39.66
CA GLU A 272 -13.10 -8.92 38.61
C GLU A 272 -12.59 -7.51 38.34
N ALA A 273 -13.48 -6.50 38.38
CA ALA A 273 -13.07 -5.10 38.29
C ALA A 273 -12.15 -4.71 39.46
N PHE A 274 -12.47 -5.15 40.68
CA PHE A 274 -11.60 -4.96 41.83
C PHE A 274 -10.23 -5.63 41.63
N ALA A 275 -10.20 -6.90 41.22
CA ALA A 275 -8.97 -7.62 40.96
C ALA A 275 -8.10 -6.94 39.89
N ARG A 276 -8.69 -6.54 38.75
CA ARG A 276 -7.99 -5.77 37.70
C ARG A 276 -7.46 -4.42 38.21
N SER A 277 -8.18 -3.74 39.10
CA SER A 277 -7.73 -2.46 39.67
C SER A 277 -6.47 -2.58 40.54
N ILE A 278 -6.21 -3.77 41.07
CA ILE A 278 -5.02 -4.07 41.88
C ILE A 278 -4.03 -4.98 41.15
N SER A 279 -4.21 -5.32 39.86
CA SER A 279 -3.31 -6.25 39.16
C SER A 279 -2.04 -5.59 38.61
N GLY A 280 -1.92 -4.26 38.73
CA GLY A 280 -0.73 -3.52 38.28
C GLY A 280 -0.40 -3.75 36.79
N GLY A 281 -1.42 -3.94 35.95
CA GLY A 281 -1.27 -4.17 34.51
C GLY A 281 -1.13 -5.63 34.07
N VAL A 282 -1.10 -6.60 34.98
CA VAL A 282 -1.20 -8.02 34.63
C VAL A 282 -2.59 -8.31 34.08
N LEU A 283 -2.65 -8.98 32.92
CA LEU A 283 -3.91 -9.44 32.32
C LEU A 283 -4.46 -10.63 33.12
N LEU A 284 -5.75 -10.56 33.46
CA LEU A 284 -6.42 -11.52 34.33
C LEU A 284 -7.62 -12.17 33.61
N ASP A 285 -7.58 -13.49 33.51
CA ASP A 285 -8.72 -14.34 33.18
C ASP A 285 -9.41 -14.83 34.46
N PHE A 286 -10.72 -15.05 34.40
CA PHE A 286 -11.51 -15.44 35.56
C PHE A 286 -12.41 -16.62 35.27
N ASP A 287 -12.27 -17.67 36.10
CA ASP A 287 -13.17 -18.81 36.13
C ASP A 287 -13.94 -18.83 37.46
N TRP A 288 -15.16 -19.38 37.42
CA TRP A 288 -16.03 -19.48 38.60
C TRP A 288 -16.52 -20.91 38.79
N ALA A 289 -16.38 -21.44 40.00
CA ALA A 289 -16.80 -22.81 40.30
C ALA A 289 -17.49 -22.91 41.66
N PRO A 290 -18.37 -23.90 41.90
CA PRO A 290 -19.00 -24.07 43.21
C PRO A 290 -18.00 -24.29 44.35
N VAL A 291 -16.88 -24.96 44.06
CA VAL A 291 -15.83 -25.31 45.02
C VAL A 291 -14.47 -25.15 44.35
N VAL A 292 -13.53 -24.49 45.02
CA VAL A 292 -12.14 -24.32 44.59
C VAL A 292 -11.24 -24.71 45.76
N ASN A 293 -10.23 -25.55 45.50
CA ASN A 293 -9.32 -26.08 46.54
C ASN A 293 -10.04 -26.67 47.77
N GLY A 294 -11.20 -27.30 47.55
CA GLY A 294 -12.01 -27.90 48.61
C GLY A 294 -12.92 -26.93 49.40
N MET A 295 -12.87 -25.63 49.09
CA MET A 295 -13.65 -24.58 49.76
C MET A 295 -14.76 -24.04 48.84
N GLY A 296 -15.97 -23.89 49.39
CA GLY A 296 -17.16 -23.45 48.66
C GLY A 296 -18.45 -23.56 49.49
N GLY A 297 -19.43 -22.70 49.23
CA GLY A 297 -20.71 -22.68 49.95
C GLY A 297 -20.55 -22.57 51.47
N SER A 298 -21.10 -23.53 52.22
CA SER A 298 -21.00 -23.56 53.69
C SER A 298 -19.59 -23.87 54.21
N SER A 299 -18.70 -24.40 53.37
CA SER A 299 -17.34 -24.75 53.77
C SER A 299 -16.38 -23.56 53.75
N GLY A 300 -16.79 -22.42 53.20
CA GLY A 300 -15.98 -21.19 53.14
C GLY A 300 -15.79 -20.66 51.72
N ILE A 301 -14.77 -19.82 51.56
CA ILE A 301 -14.34 -19.22 50.29
C ILE A 301 -13.00 -19.84 49.86
N GLY A 302 -12.81 -20.00 48.55
CA GLY A 302 -11.60 -20.57 47.97
C GLY A 302 -11.20 -19.87 46.69
N GLY A 303 -9.90 -19.84 46.43
CA GLY A 303 -9.29 -19.30 45.23
C GLY A 303 -8.16 -20.18 44.75
N LEU A 304 -7.82 -20.02 43.49
CA LEU A 304 -6.64 -20.58 42.84
C LEU A 304 -6.21 -19.61 41.75
N ALA A 305 -4.91 -19.33 41.68
CA ALA A 305 -4.33 -18.55 40.59
C ALA A 305 -3.21 -19.32 39.90
N THR A 306 -3.13 -19.15 38.58
CA THR A 306 -1.99 -19.56 37.76
C THR A 306 -1.28 -18.32 37.23
N TRP A 307 0.00 -18.40 36.87
CA TRP A 307 0.74 -17.26 36.32
C TRP A 307 1.64 -17.70 35.18
N ASN A 308 1.83 -16.79 34.22
CA ASN A 308 2.71 -16.97 33.08
C ASN A 308 3.43 -15.65 32.81
N SER A 309 4.76 -15.68 32.69
CA SER A 309 5.59 -14.49 32.45
C SER A 309 5.77 -14.12 30.97
N GLY A 310 5.26 -14.93 30.04
CA GLY A 310 5.29 -14.67 28.62
C GLY A 310 4.38 -13.49 28.21
N ARG A 311 4.74 -12.82 27.10
CA ARG A 311 3.96 -11.73 26.47
C ARG A 311 3.50 -10.63 27.44
N GLY A 312 4.38 -10.23 28.38
CA GLY A 312 4.11 -9.15 29.34
C GLY A 312 3.41 -9.59 30.64
N GLY A 313 3.11 -10.88 30.78
CA GLY A 313 2.59 -11.46 32.01
C GLY A 313 1.06 -11.57 32.03
N PHE A 314 0.56 -12.77 32.30
CA PHE A 314 -0.87 -13.03 32.47
C PHE A 314 -1.16 -14.12 33.49
N SER A 315 -2.41 -14.16 33.95
CA SER A 315 -2.86 -15.06 35.01
C SER A 315 -4.31 -15.47 34.82
N THR A 316 -4.64 -16.69 35.21
CA THR A 316 -6.04 -17.12 35.38
C THR A 316 -6.31 -17.29 36.87
N ILE A 317 -7.38 -16.64 37.35
CA ILE A 317 -7.87 -16.75 38.72
C ILE A 317 -9.20 -17.51 38.71
N THR A 318 -9.27 -18.63 39.41
CA THR A 318 -10.50 -19.36 39.65
C THR A 318 -11.01 -19.06 41.06
N LEU A 319 -12.25 -18.60 41.19
CA LEU A 319 -12.87 -18.28 42.48
C LEU A 319 -14.07 -19.18 42.76
N SER A 320 -14.27 -19.53 44.03
CA SER A 320 -15.49 -20.23 44.44
C SER A 320 -16.72 -19.33 44.37
N ASP A 321 -17.90 -19.88 44.06
CA ASP A 321 -19.15 -19.12 44.00
C ASP A 321 -19.46 -18.37 45.31
N SER A 322 -19.06 -18.96 46.45
CA SER A 322 -19.20 -18.35 47.78
C SER A 322 -18.44 -17.03 47.93
N VAL A 323 -17.36 -16.79 47.15
CA VAL A 323 -16.67 -15.49 47.15
C VAL A 323 -17.63 -14.39 46.71
N ALA A 324 -18.39 -14.65 45.64
CA ALA A 324 -19.41 -13.75 45.12
C ALA A 324 -20.65 -13.69 46.02
N GLU A 325 -21.03 -14.78 46.68
CA GLU A 325 -22.14 -14.74 47.64
C GLU A 325 -21.85 -13.87 48.87
N TRP A 326 -20.59 -13.79 49.30
CA TRP A 326 -20.19 -13.10 50.53
C TRP A 326 -19.59 -11.71 50.27
N TRP A 327 -19.46 -11.32 49.02
CA TRP A 327 -18.95 -10.01 48.62
C TRP A 327 -19.85 -8.86 49.12
N PRO A 328 -19.30 -7.70 49.54
CA PRO A 328 -17.89 -7.32 49.62
C PRO A 328 -17.30 -7.47 51.04
N ASN A 329 -17.55 -8.58 51.74
CA ASN A 329 -17.00 -8.75 53.09
C ASN A 329 -15.45 -8.72 53.09
N ALA A 330 -14.87 -8.46 54.26
CA ALA A 330 -13.43 -8.27 54.39
C ALA A 330 -12.62 -9.52 53.96
N ASP A 331 -13.14 -10.72 54.24
CA ASP A 331 -12.47 -11.98 53.90
C ASP A 331 -12.47 -12.25 52.39
N SER A 332 -13.58 -12.04 51.68
CA SER A 332 -13.65 -12.18 50.22
C SER A 332 -12.74 -11.17 49.52
N ARG A 333 -12.69 -9.91 49.98
CA ARG A 333 -11.75 -8.91 49.43
C ARG A 333 -10.30 -9.30 49.67
N ALA A 334 -9.99 -9.82 50.86
CA ALA A 334 -8.65 -10.28 51.21
C ALA A 334 -8.21 -11.50 50.40
N LEU A 335 -9.12 -12.47 50.17
CA LEU A 335 -8.87 -13.62 49.31
C LEU A 335 -8.61 -13.18 47.88
N VAL A 336 -9.46 -12.32 47.31
CA VAL A 336 -9.23 -11.83 45.93
C VAL A 336 -7.89 -11.08 45.83
N ALA A 337 -7.52 -10.30 46.85
CA ALA A 337 -6.20 -9.66 46.88
C ALA A 337 -5.06 -10.68 46.97
N HIS A 338 -5.22 -11.78 47.71
CA HIS A 338 -4.26 -12.88 47.78
C HIS A 338 -4.08 -13.54 46.40
N GLU A 339 -5.18 -13.90 45.72
CA GLU A 339 -5.11 -14.50 44.38
C GLU A 339 -4.47 -13.55 43.34
N VAL A 340 -4.72 -12.25 43.44
CA VAL A 340 -3.99 -11.27 42.60
C VAL A 340 -2.51 -11.25 42.95
N GLY A 341 -2.13 -11.46 44.21
CA GLY A 341 -0.73 -11.58 44.61
C GLY A 341 0.01 -12.70 43.86
N HIS A 342 -0.62 -13.86 43.68
CA HIS A 342 -0.10 -14.91 42.81
C HIS A 342 0.02 -14.42 41.36
N ALA A 343 -0.99 -13.73 40.83
CA ALA A 343 -0.98 -13.19 39.47
C ALA A 343 0.18 -12.21 39.23
N ILE A 344 0.53 -11.38 40.22
CA ILE A 344 1.66 -10.44 40.15
C ILE A 344 3.00 -11.14 39.93
N SER A 345 3.13 -12.42 40.30
CA SER A 345 4.31 -13.24 39.99
C SER A 345 4.61 -13.24 38.49
N ALA A 346 3.60 -13.13 37.62
CA ALA A 346 3.80 -13.04 36.17
C ALA A 346 4.81 -11.95 35.76
N LYS A 347 4.84 -10.81 36.46
CA LYS A 347 5.78 -9.70 36.19
C LYS A 347 6.90 -9.53 37.23
N CYS A 348 6.74 -10.09 38.44
CA CYS A 348 7.67 -9.90 39.56
C CYS A 348 8.36 -11.17 40.07
N HIS A 349 8.32 -12.25 39.29
CA HIS A 349 8.94 -13.53 39.62
C HIS A 349 10.45 -13.45 39.92
N ASP A 350 11.16 -12.43 39.45
CA ASP A 350 12.59 -12.22 39.70
C ASP A 350 12.92 -11.74 41.12
N LYS A 351 11.91 -11.36 41.91
CA LYS A 351 12.08 -10.78 43.26
C LYS A 351 12.02 -11.79 44.39
N PHE A 352 11.64 -13.03 44.12
CA PHE A 352 11.49 -14.10 45.11
C PHE A 352 11.67 -15.48 44.48
N ASP A 353 11.72 -16.54 45.29
CA ASP A 353 11.82 -17.92 44.82
C ASP A 353 10.46 -18.44 44.32
N TRP A 354 10.03 -17.96 43.16
CA TRP A 354 8.67 -18.21 42.64
C TRP A 354 8.38 -19.67 42.26
N GLU A 355 9.42 -20.49 42.08
CA GLU A 355 9.32 -21.93 41.83
C GLU A 355 9.01 -22.72 43.11
N ASN A 356 9.32 -22.13 44.27
CA ASN A 356 8.99 -22.70 45.57
C ASN A 356 7.55 -22.34 45.97
N GLN A 357 6.71 -23.36 46.11
CA GLN A 357 5.30 -23.17 46.47
C GLN A 357 5.13 -22.36 47.77
N ALA A 358 5.91 -22.65 48.82
CA ALA A 358 5.76 -21.94 50.09
C ALA A 358 6.17 -20.45 49.98
N ALA A 359 7.20 -20.15 49.20
CA ALA A 359 7.58 -18.77 48.92
C ALA A 359 6.53 -18.04 48.07
N ASN A 360 5.81 -18.76 47.19
CA ASN A 360 4.72 -18.23 46.40
C ASN A 360 3.48 -17.89 47.25
N GLU A 361 3.10 -18.76 48.18
CA GLU A 361 2.05 -18.48 49.17
C GLU A 361 2.44 -17.32 50.12
N GLU A 362 3.71 -17.25 50.53
CA GLU A 362 4.25 -16.12 51.31
C GLU A 362 4.15 -14.81 50.52
N TRP A 363 4.51 -14.84 49.23
CA TRP A 363 4.43 -13.70 48.32
C TRP A 363 2.99 -13.18 48.15
N ALA A 364 2.04 -14.07 47.85
CA ALA A 364 0.63 -13.70 47.68
C ALA A 364 0.05 -13.09 48.96
N THR A 365 0.39 -13.66 50.11
CA THR A 365 0.01 -13.12 51.42
C THR A 365 0.64 -11.75 51.67
N ALA A 366 1.92 -11.59 51.36
CA ALA A 366 2.66 -10.33 51.51
C ALA A 366 2.07 -9.22 50.62
N TRP A 367 1.72 -9.55 49.39
CA TRP A 367 1.03 -8.66 48.47
C TRP A 367 -0.29 -8.16 49.03
N ALA A 368 -1.18 -9.07 49.47
CA ALA A 368 -2.48 -8.73 50.04
C ALA A 368 -2.35 -7.80 51.25
N ILE A 369 -1.42 -8.11 52.17
CA ILE A 369 -1.13 -7.27 53.33
C ILE A 369 -0.61 -5.89 52.90
N SER A 370 0.29 -5.83 51.91
CA SER A 370 0.80 -4.55 51.42
C SER A 370 -0.33 -3.66 50.89
N MET A 371 -1.34 -4.25 50.25
CA MET A 371 -2.53 -3.58 49.74
C MET A 371 -3.55 -3.21 50.84
N GLY A 372 -3.25 -3.53 52.10
CA GLY A 372 -4.09 -3.22 53.26
C GLY A 372 -5.12 -4.29 53.60
N HIS A 373 -5.05 -5.47 52.99
CA HIS A 373 -5.98 -6.57 53.25
C HIS A 373 -5.44 -7.51 54.34
N THR A 374 -5.95 -7.36 55.55
CA THR A 374 -5.49 -8.10 56.75
C THR A 374 -6.55 -9.03 57.35
N ALA A 375 -7.67 -9.26 56.65
CA ALA A 375 -8.71 -10.21 57.07
C ALA A 375 -8.27 -11.67 56.82
N LEU A 376 -9.04 -12.66 57.30
CA LEU A 376 -8.62 -14.07 57.31
C LEU A 376 -8.32 -14.63 55.91
N GLY A 377 -9.04 -14.13 54.90
CA GLY A 377 -8.83 -14.52 53.51
C GLY A 377 -7.46 -14.15 52.91
N ASN A 378 -6.60 -13.39 53.60
CA ASN A 378 -5.33 -12.94 53.03
C ASN A 378 -4.23 -14.02 52.97
N GLY A 379 -4.44 -15.21 53.52
CA GLY A 379 -3.49 -16.33 53.53
C GLY A 379 -2.75 -16.55 54.87
N VAL A 380 -2.80 -15.62 55.82
CA VAL A 380 -2.07 -15.73 57.10
C VAL A 380 -2.49 -16.96 57.93
N GLU A 381 -3.78 -17.30 57.94
CA GLU A 381 -4.27 -18.45 58.71
C GLU A 381 -3.75 -19.78 58.13
N ALA A 382 -3.61 -19.86 56.80
CA ALA A 382 -3.17 -21.06 56.10
C ALA A 382 -1.64 -21.19 56.06
N TYR A 383 -0.93 -20.08 55.85
CA TYR A 383 0.50 -20.08 55.48
C TYR A 383 1.39 -19.35 56.48
N GLY A 384 0.81 -18.64 57.45
CA GLY A 384 1.53 -17.83 58.41
C GLY A 384 1.78 -16.39 57.94
N TYR A 385 2.35 -15.58 58.82
CA TYR A 385 2.71 -14.20 58.48
C TYR A 385 3.97 -14.17 57.61
N PRO A 386 3.96 -13.44 56.48
CA PRO A 386 5.14 -13.24 55.66
C PRO A 386 6.15 -12.35 56.39
N SER A 387 7.42 -12.43 55.99
CA SER A 387 8.44 -11.52 56.51
C SER A 387 8.15 -10.07 56.11
N GLN A 388 8.54 -9.09 56.95
CA GLN A 388 8.40 -7.67 56.60
C GLN A 388 9.14 -7.33 55.30
N ALA A 389 10.30 -7.95 55.08
CA ALA A 389 11.05 -7.80 53.84
C ALA A 389 10.23 -8.27 52.62
N MET A 390 9.50 -9.38 52.71
CA MET A 390 8.62 -9.83 51.63
C MET A 390 7.47 -8.85 51.38
N ILE A 391 6.84 -8.30 52.42
CA ILE A 391 5.78 -7.28 52.31
C ILE A 391 6.32 -6.03 51.60
N ASP A 392 7.49 -5.55 52.00
CA ASP A 392 8.11 -4.36 51.43
C ASP A 392 8.48 -4.58 49.95
N ILE A 393 9.01 -5.76 49.60
CA ILE A 393 9.32 -6.13 48.21
C ILE A 393 8.04 -6.24 47.37
N ALA A 394 7.00 -6.92 47.86
CA ALA A 394 5.72 -7.07 47.16
C ALA A 394 5.09 -5.70 46.87
N ALA A 395 5.18 -4.75 47.80
CA ALA A 395 4.68 -3.39 47.62
C ALA A 395 5.34 -2.63 46.43
N THR A 396 6.54 -3.03 46.01
CA THR A 396 7.24 -2.42 44.86
C THR A 396 6.66 -2.84 43.50
N CYS A 397 5.77 -3.84 43.47
CA CYS A 397 5.19 -4.40 42.25
C CYS A 397 3.80 -3.86 41.88
N ARG A 398 3.36 -2.77 42.52
CA ARG A 398 2.08 -2.12 42.26
C ARG A 398 1.94 -1.58 40.85
#